data_AF-A0AAV5HMQ5-F1
#
_entry.id   AF-A0AAV5HMQ5-F1
#
_cell.length_a   1.000
_cell.length_b   1.000
_cell.length_c   1.000
_cell.angle_alpha   90.00
_cell.angle_beta   90.00
_cell.angle_gamma   90.00
#
_symmetry.space_group_name_H-M   'P 1'
#
loop_
_entity.id
_entity.type
_entity.pdbx_description
1 polymer ?
#
loop_
_entity_poly.entity_id
_entity_poly.type
_entity_poly.pdbx_seq_one_letter_code
_entity_poly.pdbx_strand_id
1 'polypeptide(L)' 'MTVITFFLCLHFPSRFIDVDLDKAMQRVLKRHISTGKPPDIAQWRIDYNDGPNAELIMKSKKNADLVIKSIDF' A
#
# COMPACT_ATOMS: atom_id res chain seq x y z
N MET A 1 4.47 -9.48 -11.84
CA MET A 1 4.17 -8.12 -12.34
C MET A 1 2.90 -7.52 -11.69
N THR A 2 2.64 -7.74 -10.37
CA THR A 2 1.27 -7.49 -9.86
C THR A 2 1.15 -7.15 -8.36
N VAL A 3 2.15 -6.52 -7.75
CA VAL A 3 2.03 -6.12 -6.32
C VAL A 3 2.25 -4.63 -6.11
N ILE A 4 3.19 -4.07 -6.87
CA ILE A 4 3.58 -2.66 -6.77
C ILE A 4 2.54 -1.74 -7.43
N THR A 5 1.78 -2.20 -8.44
CA THR A 5 0.97 -1.33 -9.30
C THR A 5 -0.20 -0.61 -8.61
N PHE A 6 -0.66 -1.05 -7.43
CA PHE A 6 -1.76 -0.36 -6.73
C PHE A 6 -1.34 0.53 -5.57
N PHE A 7 -0.16 0.34 -5.00
CA PHE A 7 0.43 1.33 -4.10
C PHE A 7 1.14 2.44 -4.89
N LEU A 8 1.66 2.11 -6.08
CA LEU A 8 2.36 3.06 -6.96
C LEU A 8 1.44 3.88 -7.88
N CYS A 9 0.12 3.72 -7.79
CA CYS A 9 -0.84 4.62 -8.45
C CYS A 9 -1.07 5.90 -7.62
N LEU A 10 -0.02 6.34 -6.89
CA LEU A 10 0.03 7.53 -6.05
C LEU A 10 1.08 8.54 -6.51
N HIS A 11 1.47 8.43 -7.78
CA HIS A 11 2.30 9.42 -8.44
C HIS A 11 1.72 9.77 -9.82
N PHE A 12 0.41 10.01 -9.88
CA PHE A 12 -0.09 10.98 -10.85
C PHE A 12 0.38 12.34 -10.33
N PRO A 13 1.02 13.16 -11.16
CA PRO A 13 1.87 14.27 -10.71
C PRO A 13 1.09 15.07 -9.67
N SER A 14 1.57 14.96 -8.42
CA SER A 14 1.12 15.66 -7.20
C SER A 14 -0.11 15.22 -6.38
N ARG A 15 -0.69 14.01 -6.55
CA ARG A 15 -1.79 13.52 -5.66
C ARG A 15 -1.37 12.37 -4.75
N PHE A 16 -1.73 12.45 -3.46
CA PHE A 16 -1.48 11.42 -2.44
C PHE A 16 -2.79 10.91 -1.81
N ILE A 17 -2.97 9.60 -1.67
CA ILE A 17 -4.10 9.01 -0.94
C ILE A 17 -3.59 8.60 0.43
N ASP A 18 -4.14 9.23 1.45
CA ASP A 18 -3.83 8.98 2.86
C ASP A 18 -4.72 7.86 3.38
N VAL A 19 -4.12 6.68 3.55
CA VAL A 19 -4.76 5.50 4.11
C VAL A 19 -3.97 5.06 5.34
N ASP A 20 -4.69 4.58 6.35
CA ASP A 20 -4.07 3.94 7.50
C ASP A 20 -3.20 2.76 7.08
N LEU A 21 -1.95 2.74 7.55
CA LEU A 21 -0.94 1.79 7.09
C LEU A 21 -1.32 0.35 7.43
N ASP A 22 -1.83 0.11 8.64
CA ASP A 22 -2.21 -1.23 9.09
C ASP A 22 -3.39 -1.75 8.27
N LYS A 23 -4.41 -0.91 8.04
CA LYS A 23 -5.53 -1.25 7.16
C LYS A 23 -5.06 -1.53 5.72
N ALA A 24 -4.12 -0.74 5.22
CA ALA A 24 -3.55 -0.95 3.90
C ALA A 24 -2.80 -2.29 3.82
N MET A 25 -1.97 -2.62 4.80
CA MET A 25 -1.24 -3.89 4.87
C MET A 25 -2.20 -5.09 4.97
N GLN A 26 -3.27 -4.98 5.76
CA GLN A 26 -4.32 -6.01 5.81
C GLN A 26 -5.02 -6.21 4.46
N ARG A 27 -5.32 -5.12 3.73
CA ARG A 27 -5.91 -5.21 2.38
C ARG A 27 -4.95 -5.89 1.40
N VAL A 28 -3.65 -5.56 1.45
CA VAL A 28 -2.63 -6.19 0.60
C VAL A 28 -2.44 -7.68 0.95
N LEU A 29 -2.44 -8.04 2.24
CA LEU A 29 -2.36 -9.42 2.70
C LEU A 29 -3.55 -10.24 2.18
N LYS A 30 -4.78 -9.74 2.39
CA LYS A 30 -6.00 -10.38 1.89
C LYS A 30 -5.95 -10.58 0.37
N ARG A 31 -5.46 -9.59 -0.37
CA ARG A 31 -5.27 -9.68 -1.83
C ARG A 31 -4.24 -10.74 -2.24
N HIS A 32 -3.13 -10.86 -1.49
CA HIS A 32 -2.15 -11.90 -1.77
C HIS A 32 -2.73 -13.30 -1.60
N ILE A 33 -3.46 -13.50 -0.52
CA ILE A 33 -4.15 -14.77 -0.26
C ILE A 33 -5.22 -15.02 -1.34
N SER A 34 -6.02 -14.01 -1.71
CA SER A 34 -7.08 -14.17 -2.72
C SER A 34 -6.55 -14.42 -4.13
N THR A 35 -5.32 -13.99 -4.43
CA THR A 35 -4.64 -14.27 -5.71
C THR A 35 -3.90 -15.61 -5.72
N GLY A 36 -4.04 -16.41 -4.66
CA GLY A 36 -3.54 -17.78 -4.57
C GLY A 36 -2.16 -17.93 -3.92
N LYS A 37 -1.62 -16.88 -3.27
CA LYS A 37 -0.39 -17.06 -2.48
C LYS A 37 -0.71 -17.76 -1.15
N PRO A 38 0.13 -18.71 -0.71
CA PRO A 38 0.07 -19.24 0.65
C PRO A 38 0.13 -18.12 1.71
N PRO A 39 -0.60 -18.22 2.84
CA PRO A 39 -0.67 -17.16 3.85
C PRO A 39 0.69 -16.76 4.44
N ASP A 40 1.59 -17.71 4.65
CA ASP A 40 2.96 -17.50 5.14
C ASP A 40 3.81 -16.69 4.13
N ILE A 41 3.75 -17.06 2.85
CA ILE A 41 4.44 -16.33 1.77
C ILE A 41 3.84 -14.94 1.58
N ALA A 42 2.53 -14.81 1.73
CA ALA A 42 1.83 -13.53 1.69
C ALA A 42 2.27 -12.63 2.85
N GLN A 43 2.40 -13.17 4.07
CA GLN A 43 2.86 -12.44 5.24
C GLN A 43 4.33 -12.00 5.08
N TRP A 44 5.22 -12.90 4.63
CA TRP A 44 6.61 -12.56 4.36
C TRP A 44 6.76 -11.39 3.37
N ARG A 45 5.88 -11.33 2.36
CA ARG A 45 5.83 -10.22 1.40
C ARG A 45 5.44 -8.90 2.07
N ILE A 46 4.48 -8.93 2.99
CA ILE A 46 4.10 -7.74 3.79
C ILE A 46 5.28 -7.28 4.64
N ASP A 47 5.87 -8.18 5.42
CA ASP A 47 6.87 -7.84 6.43
C ASP A 47 8.16 -7.29 5.82
N TYR A 48 8.62 -7.88 4.70
CA TYR A 48 9.94 -7.59 4.15
C TYR A 48 9.93 -6.77 2.86
N ASN A 49 8.76 -6.47 2.29
CA ASN A 49 8.68 -5.73 1.04
C ASN A 49 7.62 -4.63 1.09
N ASP A 50 6.36 -5.01 1.17
CA ASP A 50 5.23 -4.10 0.99
C ASP A 50 5.13 -3.10 2.16
N GLY A 51 5.36 -3.54 3.41
CA GLY A 51 5.40 -2.69 4.61
C GLY A 51 6.52 -1.65 4.59
N PRO A 52 7.81 -2.06 4.50
CA PRO A 52 8.92 -1.12 4.41
C PRO A 52 8.82 -0.15 3.22
N ASN A 53 8.29 -0.60 2.07
CA ASN A 53 8.06 0.29 0.93
C ASN A 53 6.94 1.30 1.20
N ALA A 54 5.86 0.89 1.87
CA ALA A 54 4.79 1.80 2.24
C ALA A 54 5.28 2.89 3.20
N GLU A 55 6.14 2.55 4.18
CA GLU A 55 6.76 3.55 5.06
C GLU A 55 7.60 4.58 4.30
N LEU A 56 8.34 4.15 3.26
CA LEU A 56 9.10 5.05 2.40
C LEU A 56 8.18 5.98 1.61
N ILE A 57 7.07 5.47 1.07
CA ILE A 57 6.07 6.26 0.34
C ILE A 57 5.38 7.27 1.27
N MET A 58 5.09 6.90 2.52
CA MET A 58 4.47 7.82 3.49
C MET A 58 5.32 9.08 3.72
N LYS A 59 6.65 8.98 3.63
CA LYS A 59 7.56 10.13 3.74
C LYS A 59 7.42 11.13 2.59
N SER A 60 6.94 10.70 1.42
CA SER A 60 6.73 11.58 0.26
C SER A 60 5.39 12.31 0.28
N LYS A 61 4.50 12.04 1.24
CA LYS A 61 3.20 12.73 1.41
C LYS A 61 3.32 14.26 1.41
N LYS A 62 4.40 14.79 1.98
CA LYS A 62 4.68 16.23 2.06
C LYS A 62 4.93 16.90 0.70
N ASN A 63 5.24 16.11 -0.34
CA ASN A 63 5.52 16.60 -1.68
C ASN A 63 4.26 16.62 -2.58
N ALA A 64 3.09 16.29 -2.03
CA ALA A 64 1.85 16.24 -2.79
C ALA A 64 1.11 17.58 -2.73
N ASP A 65 0.59 18.03 -3.87
CA ASP A 65 -0.26 19.22 -3.97
C ASP A 65 -1.66 18.95 -3.41
N LEU A 66 -2.11 17.69 -3.48
CA LEU A 66 -3.41 17.26 -2.97
C LEU A 66 -3.30 15.95 -2.19
N VAL A 67 -3.88 15.94 -0.98
CA VAL A 67 -4.01 14.75 -0.15
C VAL A 67 -5.49 14.36 -0.02
N ILE A 68 -5.84 13.17 -0.48
CA ILE A 68 -7.19 12.60 -0.38
C ILE A 68 -7.19 11.59 0.78
N LYS A 69 -8.00 11.84 1.81
CA LYS A 69 -8.12 10.91 2.94
C LYS A 69 -9.08 9.78 2.62
N SER A 70 -8.64 8.54 2.82
CA SER A 70 -9.52 7.38 2.84
C SER A 70 -10.36 7.44 4.11
N ILE A 71 -11.68 7.34 3.97
CA ILE A 71 -12.63 7.16 5.07
C ILE A 71 -13.18 5.73 5.03
N ASP A 72 -13.46 5.17 6.20
CA ASP A 72 -14.23 3.92 6.29
C ASP A 72 -15.71 4.27 6.40
N PHE A 73 -16.56 3.41 5.82
CA PHE A 73 -18.02 3.52 5.85
C PHE A 73 -18.62 2.38 6.67
#